data_AF-A6HQC2-F1
#
_entry.id   AF-A6HQC2-F1
#
_cell.length_a   1.000
_cell.length_b   1.000
_cell.length_c   1.000
_cell.angle_alpha   90.00
_cell.angle_beta   90.00
_cell.angle_gamma   90.00
#
_symmetry.space_group_name_H-M   'P 1'
#
loop_
_entity.id
_entity.type
_entity.pdbx_description
1 polymer ?
#
loop_
_entity_poly.entity_id
_entity_poly.type
_entity_poly.pdbx_seq_one_letter_code
_entity_poly.pdbx_strand_id
1 'polypeptide(L)'
;MLTVPEMGLQGLYISSSPERSPVPSPPGSPRTQESCGIAPLTPSQSPKPEVRAPQRASFSVVVAIDFGTTSSGYAFSFATDPEAIHMMRKWEGGDPGVAHQKTPTCLLLTPEGIFHSFGYTARDYYHDLDPEEARDWLYFEKFKMKIHSATDLTLKTQLEAVNGKKMLALEVFAHALRFFKEHALQELREQSECMLEKDAVRWVLTVPAIWKQPAKQFMREAAYLAGLVSREDAEKLLIALEPEAASVYCRKLRLHQLMDLSSRTAGGGRLGERRSIDSSFRHAREQLRRSRHSRTFLVESGVGELWSEMQEGDRYMVADCGGGTVDLTVHQLEQPHGTLKELYKASGKRPLWCSRGGPGL
;
A
#
# COMPACT_ATOMS: atom_id res chain seq x y z
N MET A 1 -1.96 -59.73 -24.96
CA MET A 1 -0.65 -59.37 -25.54
C MET A 1 -0.32 -57.96 -25.07
N LEU A 2 0.89 -57.53 -24.69
CA LEU A 2 2.20 -58.11 -24.31
C LEU A 2 3.02 -56.91 -23.72
N THR A 3 3.79 -56.93 -22.62
CA THR A 3 3.92 -57.85 -21.45
C THR A 3 4.59 -57.07 -20.29
N VAL A 4 4.53 -57.56 -19.04
CA VAL A 4 5.25 -57.00 -17.87
C VAL A 4 6.60 -57.70 -17.68
N PRO A 5 7.61 -57.06 -17.07
CA PRO A 5 8.62 -57.76 -16.27
C PRO A 5 8.60 -57.33 -14.78
N GLU A 6 8.57 -58.31 -13.90
CA GLU A 6 8.73 -58.19 -12.44
C GLU A 6 9.84 -59.18 -11.99
N MET A 7 10.16 -59.20 -10.69
CA MET A 7 11.13 -60.04 -9.96
C MET A 7 12.57 -59.46 -9.85
N GLY A 8 13.20 -59.44 -8.68
CA GLY A 8 12.71 -59.98 -7.39
C GLY A 8 13.55 -59.60 -6.16
N LEU A 9 13.12 -60.12 -5.00
CA LEU A 9 13.63 -59.79 -3.66
C LEU A 9 14.94 -60.49 -3.26
N GLN A 10 15.69 -59.83 -2.38
CA GLN A 10 16.48 -60.36 -1.26
C GLN A 10 16.75 -59.17 -0.30
N GLY A 11 16.87 -59.28 1.02
CA GLY A 11 16.84 -60.44 1.91
C GLY A 11 17.56 -60.06 3.21
N LEU A 12 16.84 -60.00 4.34
CA LEU A 12 17.32 -59.51 5.65
C LEU A 12 18.55 -60.27 6.20
N TYR A 13 19.39 -59.61 7.01
CA TYR A 13 20.01 -60.24 8.19
C TYR A 13 20.21 -59.26 9.36
N ILE A 14 20.01 -59.79 10.58
CA ILE A 14 20.09 -59.09 11.88
C ILE A 14 21.05 -59.86 12.79
N SER A 15 21.95 -59.16 13.47
CA SER A 15 22.63 -59.56 14.74
C SER A 15 23.59 -58.43 15.15
N SER A 16 23.86 -58.02 16.38
CA SER A 16 23.30 -58.14 17.74
C SER A 16 24.42 -57.63 18.67
N SER A 17 24.08 -56.83 19.68
CA SER A 17 24.88 -56.21 20.76
C SER A 17 25.87 -57.18 21.51
N PRO A 18 26.78 -56.75 22.45
CA PRO A 18 26.63 -55.61 23.38
C PRO A 18 27.89 -54.88 23.97
N GLU A 19 27.61 -53.91 24.87
CA GLU A 19 28.44 -53.29 25.93
C GLU A 19 29.78 -52.59 25.54
N ARG A 20 30.14 -51.38 26.05
CA ARG A 20 30.18 -50.97 27.47
C ARG A 20 30.42 -49.46 27.65
N SER A 21 29.87 -48.84 28.71
CA SER A 21 30.24 -47.49 29.21
C SER A 21 31.49 -47.55 30.12
N PRO A 22 32.17 -46.44 30.48
CA PRO A 22 31.66 -45.56 31.55
C PRO A 22 32.02 -44.04 31.45
N VAL A 23 31.41 -43.23 32.32
CA VAL A 23 31.80 -41.85 32.67
C VAL A 23 32.28 -41.86 34.14
N PRO A 24 33.22 -40.99 34.56
CA PRO A 24 32.81 -39.91 35.49
C PRO A 24 33.54 -38.56 35.30
N SER A 25 33.07 -37.52 35.99
CA SER A 25 33.47 -36.11 35.82
C SER A 25 34.38 -35.57 36.99
N PRO A 26 34.60 -34.25 37.21
CA PRO A 26 35.93 -33.68 37.52
C PRO A 26 36.18 -33.38 39.02
N PRO A 27 37.33 -32.77 39.38
CA PRO A 27 37.26 -31.40 39.94
C PRO A 27 38.51 -30.49 39.72
N GLY A 28 38.37 -29.17 39.97
CA GLY A 28 39.48 -28.37 40.55
C GLY A 28 39.72 -26.94 40.03
N SER A 29 39.18 -25.93 40.74
CA SER A 29 39.70 -24.54 40.76
C SER A 29 40.28 -24.26 42.15
N PRO A 30 41.42 -23.53 42.26
CA PRO A 30 41.44 -22.22 42.96
C PRO A 30 42.44 -21.22 42.31
N ARG A 31 42.54 -19.92 42.62
CA ARG A 31 41.86 -19.03 43.59
C ARG A 31 41.95 -17.57 43.11
N THR A 32 41.01 -16.77 43.58
CA THR A 32 40.93 -15.29 43.65
C THR A 32 42.21 -14.51 43.94
N GLN A 33 42.36 -13.33 43.33
CA GLN A 33 42.83 -12.12 44.04
C GLN A 33 42.12 -10.87 43.50
N GLU A 34 41.69 -9.99 44.39
CA GLU A 34 40.90 -8.79 44.07
C GLU A 34 41.80 -7.60 43.72
N SER A 35 41.34 -6.74 42.80
CA SER A 35 41.76 -5.34 42.72
C SER A 35 40.69 -4.51 42.01
N CYS A 36 39.94 -3.73 42.77
CA CYS A 36 38.97 -2.77 42.22
C CYS A 36 39.70 -1.52 41.73
N GLY A 37 39.67 -1.27 40.42
CA GLY A 37 40.26 -0.08 39.80
C GLY A 37 39.30 0.56 38.80
N ILE A 38 38.68 1.67 39.17
CA ILE A 38 37.79 2.44 38.28
C ILE A 38 38.66 3.24 37.31
N ALA A 39 38.69 2.82 36.04
CA ALA A 39 39.30 3.59 34.95
C ALA A 39 38.22 4.42 34.21
N PRO A 40 38.49 5.68 33.81
CA PRO A 40 37.50 6.49 33.09
C PRO A 40 37.24 5.94 31.68
N LEU A 41 35.97 5.71 31.35
CA LEU A 41 35.56 5.38 29.98
C LEU A 41 35.63 6.62 29.08
N THR A 42 36.73 6.78 28.35
CA THR A 42 36.79 7.70 27.20
C THR A 42 35.87 7.19 26.08
N PRO A 43 34.96 8.01 25.52
CA PRO A 43 34.10 7.56 24.43
C PRO A 43 34.92 7.24 23.17
N SER A 44 34.88 5.99 22.72
CA SER A 44 35.36 5.65 21.38
C SER A 44 34.50 6.37 20.33
N GLN A 45 35.13 6.98 19.34
CA GLN A 45 34.43 7.68 18.27
C GLN A 45 33.54 6.69 17.50
N SER A 46 32.27 7.06 17.30
CA SER A 46 31.35 6.31 16.44
C SER A 46 31.92 6.21 15.02
N PRO A 47 31.84 5.05 14.34
CA PRO A 47 32.27 4.95 12.95
C PRO A 47 31.49 5.94 12.09
N LYS A 48 32.21 6.72 11.28
CA LYS A 48 31.61 7.64 10.30
C LYS A 48 30.70 6.85 9.34
N PRO A 49 29.58 7.42 8.87
CA PRO A 49 28.76 6.75 7.88
C PRO A 49 29.54 6.62 6.57
N GLU A 50 29.93 5.39 6.22
CA GLU A 50 30.42 5.10 4.88
C GLU A 50 29.31 5.39 3.86
N VAL A 51 29.63 6.18 2.84
CA VAL A 51 28.76 6.40 1.70
C VAL A 51 28.67 5.08 0.94
N ARG A 52 27.61 4.29 1.21
CA ARG A 52 27.29 3.11 0.42
C ARG A 52 27.18 3.51 -1.04
N ALA A 53 28.03 2.93 -1.89
CA ALA A 53 27.89 3.02 -3.33
C ALA A 53 26.47 2.57 -3.72
N PRO A 54 25.85 3.19 -4.75
CA PRO A 54 24.52 2.80 -5.18
C PRO A 54 24.55 1.36 -5.68
N GLN A 55 23.98 0.44 -4.90
CA GLN A 55 23.69 -0.91 -5.38
C GLN A 55 22.79 -0.77 -6.61
N ARG A 56 23.12 -1.46 -7.71
CA ARG A 56 22.23 -1.57 -8.86
C ARG A 56 20.85 -2.00 -8.35
N ALA A 57 19.81 -1.25 -8.72
CA ALA A 57 18.45 -1.61 -8.35
C ALA A 57 18.16 -3.04 -8.82
N SER A 58 17.67 -3.90 -7.91
CA SER A 58 17.30 -5.29 -8.19
C SER A 58 16.00 -5.43 -8.99
N PHE A 59 15.54 -4.33 -9.59
CA PHE A 59 14.27 -4.17 -10.29
C PHE A 59 14.44 -3.11 -11.38
N SER A 60 13.75 -3.28 -12.50
CA SER A 60 13.72 -2.34 -13.63
C SER A 60 12.46 -1.46 -13.63
N VAL A 61 11.42 -1.85 -12.89
CA VAL A 61 10.14 -1.16 -12.80
C VAL A 61 9.69 -1.08 -11.33
N VAL A 62 9.08 0.04 -10.95
CA VAL A 62 8.33 0.17 -9.69
C VAL A 62 6.86 0.32 -10.03
N VAL A 63 5.99 -0.50 -9.43
CA VAL A 63 4.52 -0.36 -9.52
C VAL A 63 3.98 -0.04 -8.14
N ALA A 64 3.28 1.09 -8.02
CA ALA A 64 2.63 1.54 -6.79
C ALA A 64 1.11 1.42 -6.92
N ILE A 65 0.48 0.61 -6.06
CA ILE A 65 -0.98 0.44 -5.98
C ILE A 65 -1.48 1.27 -4.79
N ASP A 66 -2.37 2.20 -5.09
CA ASP A 66 -3.18 2.91 -4.11
C ASP A 66 -4.48 2.13 -3.88
N PHE A 67 -4.48 1.29 -2.85
CA PHE A 67 -5.59 0.41 -2.51
C PHE A 67 -6.61 1.13 -1.62
N GLY A 68 -7.32 2.12 -2.17
CA GLY A 68 -8.24 2.98 -1.44
C GLY A 68 -9.56 2.30 -1.01
N THR A 69 -10.27 2.89 -0.04
CA THR A 69 -11.54 2.34 0.46
C THR A 69 -12.68 2.36 -0.57
N THR A 70 -12.77 3.44 -1.34
CA THR A 70 -13.88 3.70 -2.28
C THR A 70 -13.44 3.54 -3.73
N SER A 71 -12.19 3.88 -4.02
CA SER A 71 -11.60 3.75 -5.34
C SER A 71 -10.12 3.42 -5.19
N SER A 72 -9.65 2.50 -6.03
CA SER A 72 -8.26 2.04 -6.07
C SER A 72 -7.67 2.29 -7.46
N GLY A 73 -6.36 2.38 -7.55
CA GLY A 73 -5.66 2.56 -8.83
C GLY A 73 -4.17 2.29 -8.67
N TYR A 74 -3.42 2.39 -9.76
CA TYR A 74 -1.97 2.24 -9.71
C TYR A 74 -1.25 3.22 -10.65
N ALA A 75 0.02 3.40 -10.38
CA ALA A 75 0.98 4.06 -11.25
C ALA A 75 2.28 3.27 -11.29
N PHE A 76 3.10 3.48 -12.32
CA PHE A 76 4.42 2.89 -12.41
C PHE A 76 5.46 3.86 -12.98
N SER A 77 6.73 3.56 -12.76
CA SER A 77 7.85 4.19 -13.44
C SER A 77 8.98 3.18 -13.65
N PHE A 78 9.81 3.44 -14.66
CA PHE A 78 11.00 2.65 -14.93
C PHE A 78 12.16 3.13 -14.05
N ALA A 79 13.00 2.22 -13.57
CA ALA A 79 14.18 2.57 -12.78
C ALA A 79 15.20 3.41 -13.56
N THR A 80 15.13 3.39 -14.90
CA THR A 80 15.91 4.22 -15.82
C THR A 80 15.41 5.66 -15.95
N ASP A 81 14.12 5.89 -15.67
CA ASP A 81 13.49 7.22 -15.66
C ASP A 81 12.45 7.31 -14.54
N PRO A 82 12.89 7.57 -13.29
CA PRO A 82 12.01 7.56 -12.13
C PRO A 82 11.09 8.79 -12.02
N GLU A 83 11.30 9.82 -12.84
CA GLU A 83 10.44 11.03 -12.87
C GLU A 83 9.29 10.89 -13.88
N ALA A 84 9.38 9.97 -14.86
CA ALA A 84 8.28 9.63 -15.76
C ALA A 84 7.25 8.71 -15.08
N ILE A 85 6.27 9.32 -14.40
CA ILE A 85 5.20 8.61 -13.68
C ILE A 85 4.02 8.29 -14.62
N HIS A 86 3.84 7.01 -14.91
CA HIS A 86 2.78 6.48 -15.75
C HIS A 86 1.58 6.08 -14.87
N MET A 87 0.56 6.94 -14.80
CA MET A 87 -0.68 6.66 -14.06
C MET A 87 -1.69 5.91 -14.94
N MET A 88 -2.37 4.90 -14.39
CA MET A 88 -3.44 4.22 -15.12
C MET A 88 -4.64 5.15 -15.40
N ARG A 89 -5.22 5.06 -16.60
CA ARG A 89 -6.30 5.96 -17.08
C ARG A 89 -7.45 5.29 -17.81
N LYS A 90 -7.20 4.08 -18.33
CA LYS A 90 -8.19 3.23 -18.98
C LYS A 90 -8.65 2.19 -17.94
N TRP A 91 -9.95 1.93 -17.90
CA TRP A 91 -10.52 0.83 -17.12
C TRP A 91 -11.66 0.25 -17.94
N GLU A 92 -11.78 -1.08 -17.96
CA GLU A 92 -12.97 -1.74 -18.48
C GLU A 92 -14.21 -1.30 -17.67
N GLY A 93 -15.34 -1.11 -18.35
CA GLY A 93 -16.55 -0.52 -17.76
C GLY A 93 -16.50 0.99 -17.49
N GLY A 94 -15.39 1.68 -17.77
CA GLY A 94 -15.31 3.14 -17.67
C GLY A 94 -15.99 3.86 -18.84
N ASP A 95 -16.54 5.06 -18.60
CA ASP A 95 -17.17 5.90 -19.63
C ASP A 95 -16.17 6.20 -20.79
N PRO A 96 -16.49 5.86 -22.06
CA PRO A 96 -15.61 6.10 -23.19
C PRO A 96 -15.19 7.58 -23.32
N GLY A 97 -13.88 7.82 -23.30
CA GLY A 97 -13.29 9.17 -23.35
C GLY A 97 -13.10 9.87 -22.00
N VAL A 98 -13.59 9.30 -20.88
CA VAL A 98 -13.33 9.83 -19.54
C VAL A 98 -12.13 9.15 -18.90
N ALA A 99 -11.01 9.88 -18.80
CA ALA A 99 -9.78 9.37 -18.19
C ALA A 99 -9.88 9.27 -16.66
N HIS A 100 -10.38 8.13 -16.16
CA HIS A 100 -10.44 7.84 -14.73
C HIS A 100 -9.08 7.36 -14.20
N GLN A 101 -8.48 8.07 -13.23
CA GLN A 101 -7.21 7.66 -12.61
C GLN A 101 -7.34 6.48 -11.62
N LYS A 102 -8.58 6.11 -11.27
CA LYS A 102 -8.93 5.07 -10.31
C LYS A 102 -10.24 4.40 -10.74
N THR A 103 -10.39 3.13 -10.38
CA THR A 103 -11.63 2.34 -10.51
C THR A 103 -12.27 2.14 -9.12
N PRO A 104 -13.59 1.91 -8.97
CA PRO A 104 -14.21 1.61 -7.69
C PRO A 104 -13.54 0.44 -6.95
N THR A 105 -13.50 0.49 -5.61
CA THR A 105 -13.03 -0.65 -4.80
C THR A 105 -14.20 -1.60 -4.53
N CYS A 106 -14.60 -2.33 -5.57
CA CYS A 106 -15.57 -3.42 -5.50
C CYS A 106 -15.07 -4.65 -6.27
N LEU A 107 -15.45 -5.83 -5.77
CA LEU A 107 -15.06 -7.13 -6.28
C LEU A 107 -16.32 -7.98 -6.50
N LEU A 108 -16.39 -8.66 -7.64
CA LEU A 108 -17.42 -9.64 -7.92
C LEU A 108 -16.77 -11.01 -8.12
N LEU A 109 -17.28 -12.01 -7.38
CA LEU A 109 -16.91 -13.41 -7.57
C LEU A 109 -18.16 -14.23 -7.94
N THR A 110 -17.95 -15.31 -8.69
CA THR A 110 -19.01 -16.27 -9.04
C THR A 110 -19.58 -16.95 -7.78
N PRO A 111 -20.71 -17.67 -7.85
CA PRO A 111 -21.26 -18.42 -6.72
C PRO A 111 -20.28 -19.43 -6.09
N GLU A 112 -19.33 -19.94 -6.87
CA GLU A 112 -18.24 -20.86 -6.46
C GLU A 112 -17.06 -20.13 -5.80
N GLY A 113 -17.08 -18.80 -5.75
CA GLY A 113 -15.99 -17.97 -5.22
C GLY A 113 -14.85 -17.68 -6.20
N ILE A 114 -15.03 -17.93 -7.50
CA ILE A 114 -14.01 -17.67 -8.53
C ILE A 114 -14.02 -16.18 -8.90
N PHE A 115 -12.84 -15.61 -9.18
CA PHE A 115 -12.74 -14.23 -9.67
C PHE A 115 -13.52 -14.05 -10.97
N HIS A 116 -14.46 -13.10 -10.98
CA HIS A 116 -15.13 -12.65 -12.19
C HIS A 116 -14.59 -11.30 -12.63
N SER A 117 -14.73 -10.27 -11.80
CA SER A 117 -14.35 -8.91 -12.16
C SER A 117 -14.06 -8.02 -10.94
N PHE A 118 -13.42 -6.87 -11.20
CA PHE A 118 -13.15 -5.82 -10.23
C PHE A 118 -13.56 -4.45 -10.78
N GLY A 119 -13.87 -3.49 -9.92
CA GLY A 119 -14.10 -2.10 -10.31
C GLY A 119 -15.41 -1.87 -11.07
N TYR A 120 -15.39 -0.98 -12.08
CA TYR A 120 -16.57 -0.65 -12.88
C TYR A 120 -17.28 -1.91 -13.41
N THR A 121 -16.54 -2.81 -14.09
CA THR A 121 -17.07 -4.10 -14.57
C THR A 121 -17.73 -4.95 -13.48
N ALA A 122 -17.24 -4.93 -12.24
CA ALA A 122 -17.84 -5.66 -11.11
C ALA A 122 -19.13 -5.01 -10.60
N ARG A 123 -19.14 -3.68 -10.52
CA ARG A 123 -20.31 -2.89 -10.11
C ARG A 123 -21.44 -3.05 -11.13
N ASP A 124 -21.13 -2.85 -12.40
CA ASP A 124 -22.11 -2.74 -13.47
C ASP A 124 -22.73 -4.10 -13.76
N TYR A 125 -21.91 -5.14 -13.95
CA TYR A 125 -22.40 -6.51 -14.11
C TYR A 125 -23.30 -6.95 -12.95
N TYR A 126 -22.92 -6.69 -11.69
CA TYR A 126 -23.75 -7.08 -10.54
C TYR A 126 -25.09 -6.33 -10.46
N HIS A 127 -25.17 -5.10 -10.96
CA HIS A 127 -26.41 -4.32 -10.99
C HIS A 127 -27.28 -4.61 -12.23
N ASP A 128 -26.70 -5.17 -13.29
CA ASP A 128 -27.41 -5.62 -14.50
C ASP A 128 -27.92 -7.07 -14.38
N LEU A 129 -27.48 -7.84 -13.37
CA LEU A 129 -27.99 -9.18 -13.06
C LEU A 129 -29.46 -9.17 -12.64
N ASP A 130 -30.20 -10.22 -13.01
CA ASP A 130 -31.54 -10.46 -12.47
C ASP A 130 -31.51 -10.60 -10.93
N PRO A 131 -32.47 -10.03 -10.18
CA PRO A 131 -32.46 -10.03 -8.70
C PRO A 131 -32.49 -11.41 -8.03
N GLU A 132 -32.83 -12.45 -8.80
CA GLU A 132 -32.80 -13.85 -8.38
C GLU A 132 -31.41 -14.46 -8.53
N GLU A 133 -30.72 -14.20 -9.65
CA GLU A 133 -29.34 -14.63 -9.88
C GLU A 133 -28.36 -13.88 -8.98
N ALA A 134 -28.53 -12.56 -8.83
CA ALA A 134 -27.66 -11.71 -8.00
C ALA A 134 -27.56 -12.17 -6.53
N ARG A 135 -28.53 -12.97 -6.04
CA ARG A 135 -28.48 -13.59 -4.70
C ARG A 135 -27.41 -14.66 -4.56
N ASP A 136 -26.99 -15.30 -5.66
CA ASP A 136 -25.99 -16.36 -5.59
C ASP A 136 -24.55 -15.85 -5.74
N TRP A 137 -24.37 -14.78 -6.51
CA TRP A 137 -23.10 -14.09 -6.72
C TRP A 137 -22.54 -13.42 -5.45
N LEU A 138 -21.21 -13.30 -5.35
CA LEU A 138 -20.53 -12.72 -4.20
C LEU A 138 -19.99 -11.33 -4.53
N TYR A 139 -20.80 -10.31 -4.33
CA TYR A 139 -20.40 -8.90 -4.50
C TYR A 139 -19.92 -8.28 -3.18
N PHE A 140 -18.74 -7.65 -3.23
CA PHE A 140 -18.13 -6.96 -2.10
C PHE A 140 -17.80 -5.51 -2.47
N GLU A 141 -18.28 -4.56 -1.66
CA GLU A 141 -17.87 -3.15 -1.74
C GLU A 141 -17.31 -2.64 -0.41
N LYS A 142 -16.48 -1.59 -0.45
CA LYS A 142 -15.96 -0.88 0.74
C LYS A 142 -15.25 -1.78 1.78
N PHE A 143 -14.84 -2.99 1.39
CA PHE A 143 -14.40 -4.05 2.30
C PHE A 143 -13.10 -3.73 3.06
N LYS A 144 -12.28 -2.77 2.58
CA LYS A 144 -11.19 -2.12 3.35
C LYS A 144 -11.64 -1.62 4.72
N MET A 145 -12.91 -1.22 4.87
CA MET A 145 -13.47 -0.74 6.13
C MET A 145 -13.61 -1.82 7.20
N LYS A 146 -13.74 -3.11 6.84
CA LYS A 146 -13.79 -4.18 7.83
C LYS A 146 -12.47 -4.26 8.59
N ILE A 147 -11.34 -4.22 7.87
CA ILE A 147 -9.98 -4.22 8.43
C ILE A 147 -9.74 -2.97 9.27
N HIS A 148 -10.12 -1.79 8.77
CA HIS A 148 -9.94 -0.53 9.49
C HIS A 148 -10.63 -0.52 10.87
N SER A 149 -11.82 -1.13 10.99
CA SER A 149 -12.56 -1.19 12.27
C SER A 149 -12.43 -2.50 13.06
N ALA A 150 -11.60 -3.45 12.62
CA ALA A 150 -11.40 -4.71 13.36
C ALA A 150 -10.53 -4.49 14.60
N THR A 151 -11.02 -4.92 15.77
CA THR A 151 -10.20 -5.02 16.98
C THR A 151 -9.21 -6.18 16.88
N ASP A 152 -9.72 -7.33 16.43
CA ASP A 152 -9.05 -8.64 16.43
C ASP A 152 -8.93 -9.18 14.99
N LEU A 153 -8.15 -8.46 14.18
CA LEU A 153 -7.86 -8.87 12.80
C LEU A 153 -6.97 -10.13 12.80
N THR A 154 -7.40 -11.16 12.09
CA THR A 154 -6.64 -12.40 11.90
C THR A 154 -6.71 -12.85 10.43
N LEU A 155 -5.88 -13.81 10.03
CA LEU A 155 -5.98 -14.44 8.70
C LEU A 155 -7.27 -15.25 8.50
N LYS A 156 -7.99 -15.55 9.60
CA LYS A 156 -9.31 -16.21 9.58
C LYS A 156 -10.49 -15.23 9.59
N THR A 157 -10.23 -13.91 9.61
CA THR A 157 -11.30 -12.90 9.56
C THR A 157 -12.10 -13.04 8.27
N GLN A 158 -13.43 -13.11 8.38
CA GLN A 158 -14.33 -13.21 7.25
C GLN A 158 -14.94 -11.85 6.87
N LEU A 159 -15.17 -11.69 5.58
CA LEU A 159 -16.04 -10.67 5.00
C LEU A 159 -17.40 -11.28 4.68
N GLU A 160 -18.39 -10.41 4.58
CA GLU A 160 -19.77 -10.73 4.20
C GLU A 160 -20.03 -10.03 2.87
N ALA A 161 -20.48 -10.78 1.87
CA ALA A 161 -20.92 -10.25 0.58
C ALA A 161 -22.33 -9.66 0.73
N VAL A 162 -22.81 -8.91 -0.28
CA VAL A 162 -24.15 -8.28 -0.24
C VAL A 162 -25.30 -9.27 -0.04
N ASN A 163 -25.14 -10.53 -0.47
CA ASN A 163 -26.10 -11.61 -0.23
C ASN A 163 -26.00 -12.29 1.16
N GLY A 164 -25.14 -11.80 2.06
CA GLY A 164 -24.92 -12.37 3.39
C GLY A 164 -24.01 -13.62 3.43
N LYS A 165 -23.59 -14.18 2.28
CA LYS A 165 -22.60 -15.27 2.24
C LYS A 165 -21.23 -14.75 2.71
N LYS A 166 -20.44 -15.62 3.36
CA LYS A 166 -19.15 -15.25 3.97
C LYS A 166 -17.96 -15.89 3.28
N MET A 167 -16.88 -15.12 3.13
CA MET A 167 -15.60 -15.54 2.55
C MET A 167 -14.43 -15.05 3.41
N LEU A 168 -13.25 -15.68 3.32
CA LEU A 168 -12.07 -15.16 4.00
C LEU A 168 -11.69 -13.78 3.46
N ALA A 169 -11.44 -12.83 4.35
CA ALA A 169 -10.99 -11.50 3.97
C ALA A 169 -9.68 -11.56 3.17
N LEU A 170 -8.80 -12.51 3.50
CA LEU A 170 -7.50 -12.64 2.85
C LEU A 170 -7.64 -12.97 1.35
N GLU A 171 -8.62 -13.80 1.00
CA GLU A 171 -8.91 -14.19 -0.38
C GLU A 171 -9.47 -13.01 -1.18
N VAL A 172 -10.48 -12.31 -0.65
CA VAL A 172 -11.08 -11.11 -1.27
C VAL A 172 -10.02 -10.04 -1.57
N PHE A 173 -9.12 -9.76 -0.62
CA PHE A 173 -8.03 -8.81 -0.83
C PHE A 173 -6.99 -9.35 -1.83
N ALA A 174 -6.66 -10.64 -1.79
CA ALA A 174 -5.73 -11.25 -2.74
C ALA A 174 -6.27 -11.24 -4.17
N HIS A 175 -7.57 -11.46 -4.38
CA HIS A 175 -8.22 -11.31 -5.68
C HIS A 175 -8.11 -9.88 -6.21
N ALA A 176 -8.41 -8.88 -5.38
CA ALA A 176 -8.31 -7.47 -5.77
C ALA A 176 -6.85 -7.04 -6.08
N LEU A 177 -5.87 -7.48 -5.29
CA LEU A 177 -4.45 -7.22 -5.56
C LEU A 177 -3.95 -7.96 -6.81
N ARG A 178 -4.42 -9.19 -7.05
CA ARG A 178 -4.07 -9.99 -8.23
C ARG A 178 -4.57 -9.34 -9.53
N PHE A 179 -5.80 -8.80 -9.53
CA PHE A 179 -6.32 -7.99 -10.63
C PHE A 179 -5.37 -6.82 -10.96
N PHE A 180 -4.97 -6.02 -9.97
CA PHE A 180 -4.03 -4.91 -10.19
C PHE A 180 -2.67 -5.38 -10.70
N LYS A 181 -2.17 -6.50 -10.20
CA LYS A 181 -0.91 -7.10 -10.68
C LYS A 181 -1.01 -7.50 -12.15
N GLU A 182 -2.05 -8.23 -12.54
CA GLU A 182 -2.23 -8.74 -13.90
C GLU A 182 -2.43 -7.60 -14.90
N HIS A 183 -3.26 -6.61 -14.55
CA HIS A 183 -3.51 -5.41 -15.34
C HIS A 183 -2.25 -4.53 -15.49
N ALA A 184 -1.49 -4.31 -14.41
CA ALA A 184 -0.23 -3.55 -14.48
C ALA A 184 0.83 -4.26 -15.33
N LEU A 185 0.97 -5.59 -15.18
CA LEU A 185 1.88 -6.38 -16.00
C LEU A 185 1.45 -6.45 -17.47
N GLN A 186 0.17 -6.30 -17.79
CA GLN A 186 -0.32 -6.21 -19.16
C GLN A 186 0.05 -4.88 -19.81
N GLU A 187 -0.31 -3.74 -19.19
CA GLU A 187 0.05 -2.41 -19.69
C GLU A 187 1.58 -2.24 -19.85
N LEU A 188 2.36 -2.82 -18.93
CA LEU A 188 3.83 -2.83 -19.04
C LEU A 188 4.35 -3.63 -20.25
N ARG A 189 3.71 -4.75 -20.63
CA ARG A 189 4.03 -5.52 -21.85
C ARG A 189 3.61 -4.78 -23.12
N GLU A 190 2.52 -4.02 -23.08
CA GLU A 190 2.05 -3.23 -24.23
C GLU A 190 2.94 -1.99 -24.47
N GLN A 191 3.57 -1.46 -23.42
CA GLN A 191 4.49 -0.30 -23.51
C GLN A 191 5.97 -0.68 -23.69
N SER A 192 6.35 -1.95 -23.55
CA SER A 192 7.74 -2.41 -23.60
C SER A 192 7.91 -3.58 -24.56
N GLU A 193 8.68 -3.39 -25.65
CA GLU A 193 9.01 -4.48 -26.60
C GLU A 193 9.89 -5.59 -25.98
N CYS A 194 10.55 -5.30 -24.86
CA CYS A 194 11.36 -6.25 -24.11
C CYS A 194 10.51 -7.07 -23.14
N MET A 195 10.70 -8.40 -23.12
CA MET A 195 10.07 -9.27 -22.13
C MET A 195 10.51 -8.86 -20.72
N LEU A 196 9.56 -8.42 -19.88
CA LEU A 196 9.82 -8.19 -18.46
C LEU A 196 9.88 -9.54 -17.74
N GLU A 197 11.07 -9.89 -17.27
CA GLU A 197 11.23 -11.00 -16.32
C GLU A 197 10.41 -10.72 -15.05
N LYS A 198 9.84 -11.76 -14.43
CA LYS A 198 8.99 -11.63 -13.24
C LYS A 198 9.68 -10.92 -12.07
N ASP A 199 11.01 -10.99 -12.01
CA ASP A 199 11.84 -10.38 -10.96
C ASP A 199 12.15 -8.90 -11.19
N ALA A 200 11.79 -8.34 -12.34
CA ALA A 200 12.08 -6.95 -12.68
C ALA A 200 11.17 -5.92 -11.99
N VAL A 201 10.15 -6.33 -11.23
CA VAL A 201 9.14 -5.43 -10.64
C VAL A 201 9.24 -5.35 -9.13
N ARG A 202 9.41 -4.13 -8.60
CA ARG A 202 9.20 -3.80 -7.18
C ARG A 202 7.77 -3.26 -6.99
N TRP A 203 7.06 -3.81 -6.01
CA TRP A 203 5.70 -3.41 -5.65
C TRP A 203 5.68 -2.48 -4.45
N VAL A 204 4.83 -1.45 -4.51
CA VAL A 204 4.51 -0.58 -3.38
C VAL A 204 3.00 -0.65 -3.14
N LEU A 205 2.59 -0.99 -1.92
CA LEU A 205 1.18 -0.91 -1.50
C LEU A 205 1.03 0.22 -0.48
N THR A 206 0.13 1.16 -0.75
CA THR A 206 -0.19 2.20 0.23
C THR A 206 -1.20 1.67 1.27
N VAL A 207 -1.04 2.09 2.52
CA VAL A 207 -1.96 1.79 3.62
C VAL A 207 -2.18 3.02 4.51
N PRO A 208 -3.33 3.15 5.20
CA PRO A 208 -3.59 4.30 6.08
C PRO A 208 -2.61 4.33 7.27
N ALA A 209 -2.10 5.51 7.62
CA ALA A 209 -1.18 5.66 8.76
C ALA A 209 -1.78 5.18 10.09
N ILE A 210 -3.09 5.38 10.27
CA ILE A 210 -3.89 4.95 11.44
C ILE A 210 -3.96 3.43 11.63
N TRP A 211 -3.57 2.63 10.63
CA TRP A 211 -3.64 1.17 10.72
C TRP A 211 -2.58 0.60 11.67
N LYS A 212 -3.03 -0.26 12.60
CA LYS A 212 -2.14 -1.01 13.49
C LYS A 212 -1.28 -2.00 12.69
N GLN A 213 -0.15 -2.41 13.26
CA GLN A 213 0.78 -3.36 12.63
C GLN A 213 0.12 -4.67 12.10
N PRO A 214 -0.87 -5.29 12.77
CA PRO A 214 -1.55 -6.47 12.23
C PRO A 214 -2.26 -6.21 10.89
N ALA A 215 -2.81 -5.02 10.67
CA ALA A 215 -3.45 -4.67 9.40
C ALA A 215 -2.44 -4.41 8.28
N LYS A 216 -1.27 -3.85 8.62
CA LYS A 216 -0.13 -3.72 7.69
C LYS A 216 0.43 -5.10 7.32
N GLN A 217 0.54 -6.03 8.27
CA GLN A 217 0.93 -7.42 7.99
C GLN A 217 -0.13 -8.14 7.15
N PHE A 218 -1.42 -7.95 7.43
CA PHE A 218 -2.50 -8.57 6.65
C PHE A 218 -2.41 -8.20 5.16
N MET A 219 -2.15 -6.93 4.82
CA MET A 219 -1.95 -6.51 3.42
C MET A 219 -0.74 -7.19 2.76
N ARG A 220 0.34 -7.39 3.53
CA ARG A 220 1.52 -8.14 3.05
C ARG A 220 1.18 -9.61 2.79
N GLU A 221 0.42 -10.25 3.67
CA GLU A 221 -0.07 -11.63 3.47
C GLU A 221 -1.01 -11.74 2.26
N ALA A 222 -1.89 -10.76 2.05
CA ALA A 222 -2.75 -10.69 0.86
C ALA A 222 -1.93 -10.50 -0.43
N ALA A 223 -0.83 -9.73 -0.38
CA ALA A 223 0.08 -9.53 -1.51
C ALA A 223 0.85 -10.81 -1.87
N TYR A 224 1.27 -11.60 -0.87
CA TYR A 224 1.84 -12.94 -1.08
C TYR A 224 0.82 -13.88 -1.73
N LEU A 225 -0.43 -13.93 -1.24
CA LEU A 225 -1.48 -14.79 -1.79
C LEU A 225 -1.92 -14.36 -3.21
N ALA A 226 -1.88 -13.06 -3.51
CA ALA A 226 -2.04 -12.52 -4.85
C ALA A 226 -0.85 -12.82 -5.78
N GLY A 227 0.29 -13.23 -5.20
CA GLY A 227 1.53 -13.50 -5.92
C GLY A 227 2.17 -12.25 -6.50
N LEU A 228 2.00 -11.06 -5.90
CA LEU A 228 2.76 -9.86 -6.28
C LEU A 228 4.26 -10.10 -6.08
N VAL A 229 4.58 -10.80 -4.98
CA VAL A 229 5.93 -11.14 -4.56
C VAL A 229 5.90 -12.50 -3.86
N SER A 230 7.02 -13.21 -3.84
CA SER A 230 7.22 -14.43 -3.05
C SER A 230 7.46 -14.07 -1.56
N ARG A 231 7.61 -15.06 -0.66
CA ARG A 231 8.07 -14.77 0.72
C ARG A 231 9.59 -14.61 0.78
N GLU A 232 10.27 -15.23 -0.17
CA GLU A 232 11.71 -15.33 -0.35
C GLU A 232 12.29 -13.98 -0.82
N ASP A 233 11.54 -13.21 -1.60
CA ASP A 233 11.87 -11.90 -2.15
C ASP A 233 11.12 -10.75 -1.43
N ALA A 234 10.89 -10.86 -0.12
CA ALA A 234 10.02 -9.94 0.62
C ALA A 234 10.43 -8.45 0.50
N GLU A 235 11.70 -8.15 0.18
CA GLU A 235 12.23 -6.81 -0.10
C GLU A 235 11.83 -6.22 -1.47
N LYS A 236 11.22 -7.00 -2.36
CA LYS A 236 10.53 -6.50 -3.56
C LYS A 236 9.16 -5.89 -3.24
N LEU A 237 8.64 -6.00 -2.01
CA LEU A 237 7.38 -5.39 -1.57
C LEU A 237 7.58 -4.35 -0.46
N LEU A 238 7.27 -3.09 -0.77
CA LEU A 238 7.21 -1.99 0.18
C LEU A 238 5.76 -1.73 0.62
N ILE A 239 5.52 -1.67 1.93
CA ILE A 239 4.28 -1.11 2.49
C ILE A 239 4.55 0.35 2.86
N ALA A 240 3.97 1.29 2.12
CA ALA A 240 4.13 2.73 2.34
C ALA A 240 2.90 3.30 3.05
N LEU A 241 3.05 4.36 3.86
CA LEU A 241 1.89 5.04 4.40
C LEU A 241 1.32 6.03 3.36
N GLU A 242 0.00 6.02 3.19
CA GLU A 242 -0.73 6.96 2.32
C GLU A 242 -0.28 8.43 2.51
N PRO A 243 -0.17 8.99 3.74
CA PRO A 243 0.26 10.37 3.92
C PRO A 243 1.77 10.60 3.72
N GLU A 244 2.63 9.59 3.93
CA GLU A 244 4.07 9.69 3.59
C GLU A 244 4.24 9.77 2.08
N ALA A 245 3.56 8.91 1.32
CA ALA A 245 3.57 8.92 -0.14
C ALA A 245 3.03 10.25 -0.69
N ALA A 246 1.91 10.74 -0.15
CA ALA A 246 1.38 12.06 -0.48
C ALA A 246 2.38 13.19 -0.17
N SER A 247 3.07 13.12 0.98
CA SER A 247 4.07 14.11 1.36
C SER A 247 5.29 14.11 0.43
N VAL A 248 5.82 12.94 0.06
CA VAL A 248 6.97 12.83 -0.85
C VAL A 248 6.58 13.38 -2.24
N TYR A 249 5.36 13.10 -2.70
CA TYR A 249 4.84 13.66 -3.94
C TYR A 249 4.68 15.19 -3.87
N CYS A 250 4.09 15.73 -2.81
CA CYS A 250 3.90 17.18 -2.64
C CYS A 250 5.23 17.95 -2.63
N ARG A 251 6.31 17.37 -2.10
CA ARG A 251 7.66 17.97 -2.12
C ARG A 251 8.30 18.05 -3.52
N LYS A 252 7.75 17.35 -4.52
CA LYS A 252 8.13 17.47 -5.93
C LYS A 252 7.27 18.46 -6.73
N LEU A 253 6.20 18.99 -6.14
CA LEU A 253 5.33 19.95 -6.82
C LEU A 253 6.03 21.31 -6.96
N ARG A 254 5.72 22.02 -8.05
CA ARG A 254 6.17 23.39 -8.29
C ARG A 254 5.19 24.39 -7.68
N LEU A 255 5.66 25.60 -7.37
CA LEU A 255 4.88 26.64 -6.69
C LEU A 255 3.50 26.90 -7.35
N HIS A 256 3.41 26.88 -8.68
CA HIS A 256 2.15 27.09 -9.41
C HIS A 256 1.09 25.99 -9.23
N GLN A 257 1.46 24.84 -8.66
CA GLN A 257 0.56 23.73 -8.34
C GLN A 257 0.06 23.81 -6.88
N LEU A 258 0.60 24.75 -6.10
CA LEU A 258 0.25 24.99 -4.71
C LEU A 258 -0.70 26.20 -4.63
N MET A 259 -1.53 26.22 -3.58
CA MET A 259 -2.38 27.36 -3.27
C MET A 259 -1.81 28.07 -2.05
N ASP A 260 -1.31 29.29 -2.25
CA ASP A 260 -1.03 30.17 -1.13
C ASP A 260 -2.35 30.61 -0.46
N LEU A 261 -2.46 30.35 0.84
CA LEU A 261 -3.60 30.72 1.66
C LEU A 261 -3.41 32.07 2.38
N SER A 262 -2.21 32.65 2.36
CA SER A 262 -1.87 33.90 3.06
C SER A 262 -2.32 35.16 2.29
N SER A 263 -2.30 35.14 0.96
CA SER A 263 -2.60 36.28 0.06
C SER A 263 -4.05 36.81 0.06
N ARG A 264 -4.96 36.30 0.91
CA ARG A 264 -6.38 36.72 0.91
C ARG A 264 -6.76 37.82 1.91
N THR A 265 -5.80 38.53 2.50
CA THR A 265 -6.07 39.76 3.28
C THR A 265 -5.87 41.05 2.47
N ALA A 266 -6.64 41.21 1.38
CA ALA A 266 -6.72 42.47 0.64
C ALA A 266 -8.17 42.75 0.22
N GLY A 267 -8.88 43.55 1.02
CA GLY A 267 -10.29 43.88 0.79
C GLY A 267 -10.92 44.55 2.00
N GLY A 268 -10.61 45.83 2.22
CA GLY A 268 -11.12 46.60 3.35
C GLY A 268 -12.65 46.71 3.35
N GLY A 269 -13.29 45.93 4.21
CA GLY A 269 -14.72 45.99 4.51
C GLY A 269 -14.90 46.15 6.02
N ARG A 270 -15.78 47.07 6.44
CA ARG A 270 -16.00 47.41 7.85
C ARG A 270 -16.44 46.19 8.67
N LEU A 271 -16.13 46.22 9.98
CA LEU A 271 -16.67 45.28 10.96
C LEU A 271 -18.21 45.17 10.82
N GLY A 272 -18.73 43.98 10.54
CA GLY A 272 -20.19 43.78 10.44
C GLY A 272 -20.65 42.40 9.97
N GLU A 273 -19.94 41.75 9.03
CA GLU A 273 -20.42 40.50 8.43
C GLU A 273 -19.58 39.27 8.77
N ARG A 274 -20.22 38.26 9.38
CA ARG A 274 -19.75 36.86 9.35
C ARG A 274 -19.81 36.34 7.91
N ARG A 275 -18.78 36.61 7.11
CA ARG A 275 -18.61 35.96 5.81
C ARG A 275 -18.50 34.45 6.01
N SER A 276 -19.48 33.72 5.49
CA SER A 276 -19.54 32.26 5.60
C SER A 276 -18.30 31.61 4.98
N ILE A 277 -17.60 30.80 5.79
CA ILE A 277 -16.41 30.02 5.41
C ILE A 277 -16.68 29.16 4.15
N ASP A 278 -17.93 28.74 3.95
CA ASP A 278 -18.42 27.97 2.81
C ASP A 278 -18.04 28.59 1.44
N SER A 279 -18.12 29.91 1.29
CA SER A 279 -17.84 30.58 0.00
C SER A 279 -16.39 30.41 -0.48
N SER A 280 -15.43 30.36 0.45
CA SER A 280 -14.02 30.17 0.15
C SER A 280 -13.69 28.72 -0.18
N PHE A 281 -14.28 27.76 0.57
CA PHE A 281 -14.14 26.34 0.27
C PHE A 281 -14.78 25.95 -1.07
N ARG A 282 -15.90 26.56 -1.46
CA ARG A 282 -16.49 26.36 -2.80
C ARG A 282 -15.52 26.76 -3.91
N HIS A 283 -14.91 27.95 -3.84
CA HIS A 283 -13.92 28.41 -4.84
C HIS A 283 -12.68 27.50 -4.91
N ALA A 284 -12.11 27.11 -3.76
CA ALA A 284 -10.95 26.21 -3.75
C ALA A 284 -11.29 24.83 -4.33
N ARG A 285 -12.48 24.29 -4.02
CA ARG A 285 -13.02 23.05 -4.58
C ARG A 285 -13.27 23.14 -6.10
N GLU A 286 -13.72 24.29 -6.59
CA GLU A 286 -13.90 24.58 -8.02
C GLU A 286 -12.54 24.54 -8.76
N GLN A 287 -11.52 25.19 -8.19
CA GLN A 287 -10.16 25.19 -8.75
C GLN A 287 -9.51 23.80 -8.71
N LEU A 288 -9.64 23.04 -7.61
CA LEU A 288 -9.19 21.64 -7.55
C LEU A 288 -9.89 20.75 -8.60
N ARG A 289 -11.19 20.96 -8.85
CA ARG A 289 -11.93 20.23 -9.90
C ARG A 289 -11.41 20.53 -11.31
N ARG A 290 -11.04 21.79 -11.59
CA ARG A 290 -10.48 22.18 -12.90
C ARG A 290 -9.06 21.63 -13.09
N SER A 291 -8.25 21.59 -12.02
CA SER A 291 -6.90 21.00 -12.00
C SER A 291 -6.87 19.50 -12.38
N ARG A 292 -7.92 18.73 -12.04
CA ARG A 292 -7.98 17.28 -12.30
C ARG A 292 -8.03 16.85 -13.78
N HIS A 293 -8.25 17.75 -14.73
CA HIS A 293 -8.62 17.38 -16.11
C HIS A 293 -7.46 17.25 -17.12
N SER A 294 -6.22 17.57 -16.74
CA SER A 294 -5.02 17.29 -17.55
C SER A 294 -3.81 17.35 -16.62
N ARG A 295 -2.89 16.39 -16.58
CA ARG A 295 -1.88 16.11 -17.62
C ARG A 295 -1.38 14.67 -17.50
N THR A 296 -0.79 14.12 -18.55
CA THR A 296 0.25 13.07 -18.37
C THR A 296 1.43 13.74 -17.70
N PHE A 297 1.82 13.31 -16.50
CA PHE A 297 2.89 13.95 -15.75
C PHE A 297 4.26 13.49 -16.26
N LEU A 298 4.64 13.96 -17.45
CA LEU A 298 6.04 14.33 -17.65
C LEU A 298 6.34 15.43 -16.63
N VAL A 299 7.28 15.18 -15.72
CA VAL A 299 7.96 16.27 -15.02
C VAL A 299 8.86 16.92 -16.07
N GLU A 300 8.26 17.77 -16.92
CA GLU A 300 9.01 18.57 -17.89
C GLU A 300 10.14 19.25 -17.13
N SER A 301 11.38 19.06 -17.61
CA SER A 301 12.59 19.70 -17.10
C SER A 301 12.65 21.20 -17.48
N GLY A 302 11.49 21.86 -17.44
CA GLY A 302 11.33 23.29 -17.64
C GLY A 302 11.91 24.10 -16.49
N VAL A 303 12.53 25.22 -16.84
CA VAL A 303 13.13 26.17 -15.90
C VAL A 303 12.03 26.81 -15.06
N GLY A 304 12.09 26.62 -13.74
CA GLY A 304 11.14 27.19 -12.78
C GLY A 304 11.38 26.60 -11.40
N GLU A 305 11.42 27.45 -10.39
CA GLU A 305 11.85 27.08 -9.04
C GLU A 305 11.00 25.91 -8.48
N LEU A 306 11.71 24.87 -8.03
CA LEU A 306 11.14 23.80 -7.23
C LEU A 306 10.64 24.40 -5.91
N TRP A 307 9.65 23.80 -5.25
CA TRP A 307 9.22 24.26 -3.93
C TRP A 307 10.24 23.86 -2.85
N SER A 308 11.38 24.54 -2.87
CA SER A 308 12.54 24.36 -1.99
C SER A 308 12.42 25.16 -0.68
N GLU A 309 11.23 25.67 -0.38
CA GLU A 309 10.99 26.58 0.76
C GLU A 309 10.87 25.85 2.10
N MET A 310 10.58 24.54 2.12
CA MET A 310 10.43 23.80 3.37
C MET A 310 11.79 23.52 4.04
N GLN A 311 11.98 24.06 5.24
CA GLN A 311 13.22 23.96 6.02
C GLN A 311 13.12 22.92 7.15
N GLU A 312 14.23 22.68 7.85
CA GLU A 312 14.24 21.84 9.04
C GLU A 312 13.33 22.42 10.13
N GLY A 313 12.53 21.56 10.77
CA GLY A 313 11.59 22.01 11.80
C GLY A 313 10.24 22.49 11.25
N ASP A 314 10.09 22.69 9.94
CA ASP A 314 8.80 23.03 9.33
C ASP A 314 7.78 21.92 9.56
N ARG A 315 6.54 22.37 9.83
CA ARG A 315 5.41 21.51 10.19
C ARG A 315 4.29 21.68 9.19
N TYR A 316 3.74 20.57 8.75
CA TYR A 316 2.64 20.53 7.79
C TYR A 316 1.68 19.39 8.12
N MET A 317 0.45 19.54 7.66
CA MET A 317 -0.61 18.55 7.86
C MET A 317 -0.99 17.95 6.51
N VAL A 318 -1.01 16.62 6.44
CA VAL A 318 -1.62 15.89 5.34
C VAL A 318 -3.04 15.53 5.76
N ALA A 319 -4.02 15.99 4.97
CA ALA A 319 -5.43 15.69 5.15
C ALA A 319 -5.93 14.83 3.99
N ASP A 320 -6.03 13.52 4.21
CA ASP A 320 -6.66 12.62 3.26
C ASP A 320 -8.18 12.63 3.49
N CYS A 321 -8.91 13.11 2.49
CA CYS A 321 -10.36 13.23 2.50
C CYS A 321 -10.96 12.25 1.47
N GLY A 322 -10.78 10.95 1.73
CA GLY A 322 -11.29 9.87 0.92
C GLY A 322 -12.82 9.70 0.98
N GLY A 323 -13.34 8.80 0.14
CA GLY A 323 -14.78 8.50 0.10
C GLY A 323 -15.32 7.74 1.33
N GLY A 324 -14.44 7.04 2.07
CA GLY A 324 -14.80 6.19 3.21
C GLY A 324 -14.19 6.58 4.58
N THR A 325 -13.10 7.34 4.57
CA THR A 325 -12.38 7.83 5.76
C THR A 325 -11.93 9.27 5.54
N VAL A 326 -11.78 10.02 6.63
CA VAL A 326 -11.02 11.28 6.65
C VAL A 326 -9.92 11.11 7.69
N ASP A 327 -8.68 11.19 7.23
CA ASP A 327 -7.48 10.83 7.98
C ASP A 327 -6.50 12.01 7.99
N LEU A 328 -6.15 12.47 9.19
CA LEU A 328 -5.28 13.62 9.43
C LEU A 328 -3.97 13.15 10.07
N THR A 329 -2.85 13.59 9.48
CA THR A 329 -1.50 13.38 10.01
C THR A 329 -0.72 14.68 9.98
N VAL A 330 0.13 14.90 10.98
CA VAL A 330 0.97 16.09 11.09
C VAL A 330 2.42 15.66 11.13
N HIS A 331 3.22 16.22 10.25
CA HIS A 331 4.62 15.86 10.06
C HIS A 331 5.53 17.05 10.34
N GLN A 332 6.75 16.75 10.78
CA GLN A 332 7.88 17.67 10.81
C GLN A 332 9.01 17.12 9.93
N LEU A 333 9.73 18.01 9.23
CA LEU A 333 10.94 17.66 8.50
C LEU A 333 12.17 17.61 9.43
N GLU A 334 12.94 16.52 9.35
CA GLU A 334 14.23 16.36 10.01
C GLU A 334 15.36 16.14 8.97
N GLN A 335 16.47 16.85 9.15
CA GLN A 335 17.73 16.71 8.38
C GLN A 335 18.66 15.68 9.05
N PRO A 336 19.65 15.09 8.33
CA PRO A 336 20.15 15.43 7.00
C PRO A 336 19.49 14.69 5.83
N HIS A 337 18.49 13.85 6.09
CA HIS A 337 18.01 12.85 5.12
C HIS A 337 16.62 13.15 4.56
N GLY A 338 16.00 14.27 4.95
CA GLY A 338 14.63 14.62 4.57
C GLY A 338 13.59 13.65 5.14
N THR A 339 13.92 12.99 6.25
CA THR A 339 13.06 12.06 6.99
C THR A 339 11.85 12.78 7.56
N LEU A 340 10.70 12.10 7.52
CA LEU A 340 9.43 12.63 8.02
C LEU A 340 9.16 12.11 9.42
N LYS A 341 8.84 13.00 10.34
CA LYS A 341 8.45 12.65 11.71
C LYS A 341 6.99 12.95 11.95
N GLU A 342 6.18 11.92 12.15
CA GLU A 342 4.80 12.07 12.64
C GLU A 342 4.84 12.70 14.05
N LEU A 343 4.32 13.92 14.18
CA LEU A 343 4.32 14.68 15.44
C LEU A 343 3.18 14.27 16.38
N TYR A 344 2.07 13.83 15.81
CA TYR A 344 0.88 13.40 16.54
C TYR A 344 0.36 12.13 15.90
N LYS A 345 0.03 11.16 16.75
CA LYS A 345 -0.57 9.88 16.32
C LYS A 345 -1.69 10.13 15.32
N ALA A 346 -1.55 9.57 14.11
CA ALA A 346 -2.52 9.67 13.04
C ALA A 346 -3.95 9.47 13.55
N SER A 347 -4.85 10.39 13.18
CA SER A 347 -6.25 10.37 13.63
C SER A 347 -7.19 10.26 12.44
N GLY A 348 -8.14 9.35 12.51
CA GLY A 348 -9.02 9.00 11.40
C GLY A 348 -10.41 8.64 11.87
N LYS A 349 -11.44 9.02 11.11
CA LYS A 349 -12.84 8.67 11.41
C LYS A 349 -13.62 8.33 10.15
N ARG A 350 -14.57 7.40 10.29
CA ARG A 350 -15.68 7.25 9.33
C ARG A 350 -16.54 8.54 9.35
N PRO A 351 -16.71 9.22 8.21
CA PRO A 351 -17.58 10.38 8.14
C PRO A 351 -19.06 9.99 8.25
N LEU A 352 -19.89 10.91 8.76
CA LEU A 352 -21.33 10.66 8.96
C LEU A 352 -22.10 10.32 7.67
N TRP A 353 -21.60 10.73 6.49
CA TRP A 353 -22.20 10.35 5.20
C TRP A 353 -21.98 8.88 4.83
N CYS A 354 -20.94 8.22 5.37
CA CYS A 354 -20.75 6.77 5.19
C CYS A 354 -21.74 5.94 6.04
N SER A 355 -22.36 6.53 7.06
CA SER A 355 -23.26 5.84 7.98
C SER A 355 -24.72 5.79 7.52
N ARG A 356 -25.07 6.40 6.36
CA ARG A 356 -26.45 6.47 5.84
C ARG A 356 -26.83 5.30 4.91
N GLY A 357 -26.05 4.22 4.90
CA GLY A 357 -26.39 2.97 4.21
C GLY A 357 -27.29 2.05 5.05
N GLY A 358 -28.46 2.54 5.47
CA GLY A 358 -29.57 1.67 5.88
C GLY A 358 -30.46 1.36 4.67
N PRO A 359 -31.19 0.23 4.63
CA PRO A 359 -32.13 -0.05 3.54
C PRO A 359 -33.25 1.00 3.56
N GLY A 360 -33.21 1.90 2.57
CA GLY A 360 -34.10 3.05 2.48
C GLY A 360 -35.08 2.90 1.33
N LEU A 361 -36.22 2.26 1.65
CA LEU A 361 -37.46 2.12 0.84
C LEU A 361 -37.33 1.39 -0.50
#